data_AF-A0A2S3U9J2-F1
#
_entry.id   AF-A0A2S3U9J2-F1
#
_cell.length_a   1.000
_cell.length_b   1.000
_cell.length_c   1.000
_cell.angle_alpha   90.00
_cell.angle_beta   90.00
_cell.angle_gamma   90.00
#
_symmetry.space_group_name_H-M   'P 1'
#
loop_
_entity.id
_entity.type
_entity.pdbx_description
1 polymer ?
#
loop_
_entity_poly.entity_id
_entity_poly.type
_entity_poly.pdbx_seq_one_letter_code
_entity_poly.pdbx_strand_id
1 'polypeptide(L)'
;MLNFKEIYEALHEDYVFLLKIHPFVQNKPTLPYEYSDFYYDVSDYREINDLLLVADQLITDYSSVCFEYALLKRPMIFFAPDLADYMQSRSFYFNYFDFIPGSLAENTGDLIQQLKHPKLIGPSSMVSSTSS
;
A
#
# COMPACT_ATOMS: atom_id res chain seq x y z
N MET A 1 1.41 -11.91 -5.37
CA MET A 1 1.72 -12.14 -3.93
C MET A 1 2.98 -11.35 -3.58
N LEU A 2 3.03 -10.75 -2.40
CA LEU A 2 4.17 -9.92 -1.96
C LEU A 2 5.43 -10.79 -1.72
N ASN A 3 6.58 -10.33 -2.21
CA ASN A 3 7.86 -11.01 -2.03
C ASN A 3 8.76 -10.21 -1.07
N PHE A 4 8.74 -10.59 0.21
CA PHE A 4 9.47 -9.87 1.26
C PHE A 4 11.00 -9.87 1.08
N LYS A 5 11.57 -10.93 0.48
CA LYS A 5 13.02 -11.01 0.22
C LYS A 5 13.44 -9.97 -0.82
N GLU A 6 12.69 -9.87 -1.91
CA GLU A 6 12.98 -8.93 -3.00
C GLU A 6 12.86 -7.46 -2.56
N ILE A 7 11.86 -7.15 -1.73
CA ILE A 7 11.70 -5.81 -1.14
C ILE A 7 12.88 -5.50 -0.20
N TYR A 8 13.28 -6.44 0.66
CA TYR A 8 14.42 -6.27 1.55
C TYR A 8 15.70 -6.00 0.76
N GLU A 9 16.03 -6.88 -0.20
CA GLU A 9 17.22 -6.73 -1.05
C GLU A 9 17.25 -5.38 -1.79
N ALA A 10 16.09 -4.85 -2.17
CA ALA A 10 16.00 -3.61 -2.93
C ALA A 10 16.00 -2.32 -2.10
N LEU A 11 15.62 -2.37 -0.82
CA LEU A 11 15.25 -1.16 -0.04
C LEU A 11 15.82 -1.09 1.39
N HIS A 12 16.44 -2.15 1.92
CA HIS A 12 16.83 -2.21 3.35
C HIS A 12 17.85 -1.16 3.82
N GLU A 13 18.59 -0.52 2.91
CA GLU A 13 19.55 0.53 3.29
C GLU A 13 18.88 1.87 3.61
N ASP A 14 17.71 2.16 3.01
CA ASP A 14 17.07 3.48 3.06
C ASP A 14 15.66 3.46 3.68
N TYR A 15 15.05 2.28 3.82
CA TYR A 15 13.66 2.12 4.24
C TYR A 15 13.54 1.27 5.49
N VAL A 16 12.44 1.46 6.20
CA VAL A 16 11.89 0.50 7.16
C VAL A 16 10.40 0.37 6.91
N PHE A 17 9.84 -0.79 7.20
CA PHE A 17 8.45 -1.13 6.98
C PHE A 17 7.75 -1.36 8.32
N LEU A 18 6.65 -0.64 8.54
CA LEU A 18 5.75 -0.85 9.66
C LEU A 18 4.59 -1.73 9.17
N LEU A 19 4.61 -3.01 9.54
CA LEU A 19 3.58 -3.98 9.15
C LEU A 19 2.41 -3.92 10.12
N LYS A 20 1.32 -3.27 9.71
CA LYS A 20 0.05 -3.23 10.45
C LYS A 20 -0.94 -4.24 9.87
N ILE A 21 -0.83 -5.50 10.29
CA ILE A 21 -1.71 -6.56 9.78
C ILE A 21 -3.02 -6.56 10.57
N HIS A 22 -4.15 -6.73 9.86
CA HIS A 22 -5.46 -6.77 10.50
C HIS A 22 -5.57 -7.99 11.45
N PRO A 23 -6.11 -7.85 12.68
CA PRO A 23 -6.23 -8.95 13.65
C PRO A 23 -6.98 -10.20 13.16
N PHE A 24 -7.81 -10.05 12.13
CA PHE A 24 -8.58 -11.15 11.52
C PHE A 24 -7.77 -11.96 10.49
N VAL A 25 -6.58 -11.49 10.09
CA VAL A 25 -5.68 -12.27 9.23
C VAL A 25 -5.05 -13.36 10.08
N GLN A 26 -5.46 -14.61 9.86
CA GLN A 26 -4.94 -15.75 10.62
C GLN A 26 -3.54 -16.17 10.19
N ASN A 27 -3.17 -15.88 8.94
CA ASN A 27 -1.87 -16.25 8.37
C ASN A 27 -0.96 -15.03 8.31
N LYS A 28 -0.42 -14.61 9.46
CA LYS A 28 0.64 -13.60 9.48
C LYS A 28 1.90 -14.15 8.78
N PRO A 29 2.59 -13.37 7.93
CA PRO A 29 3.85 -13.79 7.35
C PRO A 29 4.87 -14.03 8.46
N THR A 30 5.53 -15.19 8.45
CA THR A 30 6.69 -15.45 9.30
C THR A 30 7.93 -14.99 8.55
N LEU A 31 8.58 -13.93 9.02
CA LEU A 31 9.76 -13.36 8.38
C LEU A 31 11.04 -13.88 9.04
N PRO A 32 12.11 -14.15 8.26
CA PRO A 32 13.44 -14.44 8.79
C PRO A 32 13.92 -13.37 9.77
N TYR A 33 14.66 -13.79 10.80
CA TYR A 33 15.26 -12.87 11.79
C TYR A 33 16.19 -11.83 11.14
N GLU A 34 16.80 -12.18 10.02
CA GLU A 34 17.69 -11.27 9.27
C GLU A 34 16.97 -10.01 8.75
N TYR A 35 15.63 -9.99 8.71
CA TYR A 35 14.86 -8.81 8.30
C TYR A 35 14.26 -8.02 9.48
N SER A 36 14.66 -8.32 10.72
CA SER A 36 14.02 -7.79 11.95
C SER A 36 14.27 -6.30 12.20
N ASP A 37 15.30 -5.72 11.59
CA ASP A 37 15.59 -4.28 11.59
C ASP A 37 14.90 -3.52 10.45
N PHE A 38 14.26 -4.25 9.53
CA PHE A 38 13.59 -3.72 8.35
C PHE A 38 12.07 -3.86 8.42
N TYR A 39 11.53 -5.03 8.80
CA TYR A 39 10.10 -5.26 8.94
C TYR A 39 9.69 -5.29 10.42
N TYR A 40 9.08 -4.21 10.89
CA TYR A 40 8.54 -4.11 12.24
C TYR A 40 7.07 -4.54 12.24
N ASP A 41 6.74 -5.65 12.91
CA ASP A 41 5.34 -6.00 13.18
C ASP A 41 4.77 -5.04 14.23
N VAL A 42 3.86 -4.16 13.79
CA VAL A 42 3.14 -3.20 14.64
C VAL A 42 1.65 -3.53 14.70
N SER A 43 1.27 -4.78 14.38
CA SER A 43 -0.13 -5.22 14.36
C SER A 43 -0.85 -5.00 15.69
N ASP A 44 -0.14 -5.16 16.81
CA ASP A 44 -0.68 -4.99 18.16
C ASP A 44 -0.69 -3.52 18.63
N TYR A 45 -0.09 -2.61 17.86
CA TYR A 45 -0.15 -1.17 18.13
C TYR A 45 -1.57 -0.65 17.86
N ARG A 46 -2.20 -0.06 18.87
CA ARG A 46 -3.62 0.34 18.82
C ARG A 46 -3.85 1.63 18.04
N GLU A 47 -2.99 2.62 18.23
CA GLU A 47 -3.18 3.96 17.69
C GLU A 47 -2.62 4.05 16.27
N ILE A 48 -3.41 3.65 15.27
CA ILE A 48 -2.98 3.70 13.86
C ILE A 48 -2.55 5.10 13.42
N ASN A 49 -3.18 6.15 13.96
CA ASN A 49 -2.88 7.54 13.61
C ASN A 49 -1.43 7.93 13.90
N ASP A 50 -0.83 7.41 14.97
CA ASP A 50 0.59 7.69 15.26
C ASP A 50 1.49 7.09 14.18
N LEU A 51 1.16 5.88 13.70
CA LEU A 51 1.87 5.22 12.60
C LEU A 51 1.72 6.00 11.29
N LEU A 52 0.51 6.49 10.99
CA LEU A 52 0.26 7.31 9.80
C LEU A 52 1.06 8.61 9.84
N LEU A 53 1.15 9.27 11.00
CA LEU A 53 1.87 10.53 11.15
C LEU A 53 3.38 10.39 10.94
N VAL A 54 3.98 9.26 11.35
CA VAL A 54 5.42 9.01 11.18
C VAL A 54 5.78 8.39 9.83
N ALA A 55 4.82 7.80 9.12
CA ALA A 55 5.08 7.16 7.83
C ALA A 55 5.23 8.19 6.69
N ASP A 56 6.33 8.10 5.93
CA ASP A 56 6.59 8.94 4.76
C ASP A 56 5.77 8.52 3.53
N GLN A 57 5.43 7.23 3.43
CA GLN A 57 4.60 6.66 2.37
C GLN A 57 3.65 5.62 2.97
N LEU A 58 2.46 5.45 2.39
CA LEU A 58 1.51 4.40 2.78
C LEU A 58 1.36 3.36 1.66
N ILE A 59 1.48 2.08 2.03
CA ILE A 59 1.06 0.96 1.19
C ILE A 59 -0.25 0.42 1.77
N THR A 60 -1.29 0.32 0.94
CA THR A 60 -2.60 -0.19 1.34
C THR A 60 -3.25 -0.95 0.20
N ASP A 61 -4.30 -1.71 0.48
CA ASP A 61 -5.13 -2.39 -0.51
C ASP A 61 -6.53 -1.73 -0.53
N TYR A 62 -7.57 -2.47 -0.16
CA TYR A 62 -8.96 -2.04 -0.09
C TYR A 62 -9.34 -1.37 1.25
N SER A 63 -8.37 -1.04 2.10
CA SER A 63 -8.60 -0.42 3.41
C SER A 63 -8.98 1.07 3.31
N SER A 64 -9.89 1.50 4.20
CA SER A 64 -10.32 2.90 4.32
C SER A 64 -9.28 3.83 4.94
N VAL A 65 -8.15 3.30 5.42
CA VAL A 65 -7.05 4.10 6.00
C VAL A 65 -6.47 5.12 5.01
N CYS A 66 -6.64 4.87 3.71
CA CYS A 66 -6.25 5.82 2.66
C CYS A 66 -6.92 7.19 2.81
N PHE A 67 -8.16 7.26 3.31
CA PHE A 67 -8.88 8.52 3.50
C PHE A 67 -8.26 9.39 4.60
N GLU A 68 -7.82 8.75 5.69
CA GLU A 68 -7.14 9.44 6.80
C GLU A 68 -5.73 9.88 6.36
N TYR A 69 -4.99 9.00 5.68
CA TYR A 69 -3.64 9.31 5.22
C TYR A 69 -3.59 10.37 4.12
N ALA A 70 -4.65 10.48 3.30
CA ALA A 70 -4.78 11.53 2.27
C ALA A 70 -4.70 12.95 2.87
N LEU A 71 -5.09 13.13 4.13
CA LEU A 71 -4.98 14.41 4.84
C LEU A 71 -3.52 14.88 4.98
N LEU A 72 -2.57 13.94 5.01
CA LEU A 72 -1.14 14.22 5.14
C LEU A 72 -0.50 14.65 3.82
N LYS A 73 -1.19 14.48 2.68
CA LYS A 73 -0.69 14.80 1.33
C LYS A 73 0.66 14.13 1.02
N ARG A 74 0.80 12.89 1.47
CA ARG A 74 1.99 12.04 1.26
C ARG A 74 1.71 10.93 0.24
N PRO A 75 2.76 10.35 -0.38
CA PRO A 75 2.61 9.30 -1.38
C PRO A 75 1.84 8.09 -0.84
N MET A 76 0.94 7.56 -1.66
CA MET A 76 0.17 6.35 -1.41
C MET A 76 0.34 5.38 -2.56
N ILE A 77 0.56 4.11 -2.23
CA ILE A 77 0.65 3.01 -3.17
C ILE A 77 -0.43 1.98 -2.82
N PHE A 78 -1.28 1.68 -3.78
CA PHE A 78 -2.33 0.68 -3.66
C PHE A 78 -1.81 -0.64 -4.20
N PHE A 79 -1.55 -1.62 -3.33
CA PHE A 79 -1.08 -2.95 -3.72
C PHE A 79 -2.26 -3.92 -3.81
N ALA A 80 -2.74 -4.16 -5.03
CA ALA A 80 -3.94 -4.96 -5.27
C ALA A 80 -3.68 -6.00 -6.39
N PRO A 81 -2.96 -7.09 -6.10
CA PRO A 81 -2.59 -8.11 -7.09
C PRO A 81 -3.79 -8.92 -7.61
N ASP A 82 -4.92 -8.87 -6.90
CA ASP A 82 -6.17 -9.56 -7.20
C ASP A 82 -7.24 -8.63 -7.79
N LEU A 83 -6.89 -7.39 -8.13
CA LEU A 83 -7.85 -6.37 -8.58
C LEU A 83 -8.65 -6.82 -9.80
N ALA A 84 -8.01 -7.46 -10.78
CA ALA A 84 -8.65 -7.95 -11.99
C ALA A 84 -9.77 -8.98 -11.68
N ASP A 85 -9.50 -9.90 -10.75
CA ASP A 85 -10.48 -10.91 -10.31
C ASP A 85 -11.57 -10.28 -9.43
N TYR A 86 -11.18 -9.35 -8.57
CA TYR A 86 -12.08 -8.58 -7.72
C TYR A 86 -13.08 -7.77 -8.57
N MET A 87 -12.63 -7.11 -9.63
CA MET A 87 -13.46 -6.32 -10.56
C MET A 87 -14.43 -7.16 -11.39
N GLN A 88 -14.11 -8.41 -11.73
CA GLN A 88 -15.01 -9.30 -12.47
C GLN A 88 -16.13 -9.89 -11.61
N SER A 89 -15.86 -10.14 -10.33
CA SER A 89 -16.78 -10.87 -9.44
C SER A 89 -17.88 -10.00 -8.81
N ARG A 90 -17.65 -8.69 -8.68
CA ARG A 90 -18.65 -7.75 -8.17
C ARG A 90 -19.20 -6.91 -9.31
N SER A 91 -20.53 -6.94 -9.50
CA SER A 91 -21.23 -5.97 -10.33
C SER A 91 -21.02 -4.57 -9.72
N PHE A 92 -19.95 -3.87 -10.12
CA PHE A 92 -19.54 -2.64 -9.47
C PHE A 92 -20.47 -1.48 -9.84
N TYR A 93 -20.92 -0.75 -8.81
CA TYR A 93 -21.51 0.58 -8.94
C TYR A 93 -20.46 1.68 -9.17
N PHE A 94 -19.16 1.35 -9.01
CA PHE A 94 -18.05 2.31 -8.94
C PHE A 94 -16.72 1.66 -9.37
N ASN A 95 -15.94 2.34 -10.20
CA ASN A 95 -14.63 1.86 -10.64
C ASN A 95 -13.57 2.11 -9.55
N TYR A 96 -12.84 1.09 -9.10
CA TYR A 96 -11.85 1.20 -8.01
C TYR A 96 -10.81 2.31 -8.26
N PHE A 97 -10.42 2.48 -9.53
CA PHE A 97 -9.51 3.54 -9.97
C PHE A 97 -10.01 4.96 -9.65
N ASP A 98 -11.33 5.17 -9.56
CA ASP A 98 -11.93 6.48 -9.30
C ASP A 98 -11.79 6.90 -7.82
N PHE A 99 -11.39 5.98 -6.93
CA PHE A 99 -11.41 6.20 -5.47
C PHE A 99 -10.02 6.22 -4.82
N ILE A 100 -8.97 5.83 -5.53
CA ILE A 100 -7.64 5.64 -4.93
C ILE A 100 -6.69 6.82 -5.16
N PRO A 101 -6.40 7.67 -4.16
CA PRO A 101 -5.52 8.84 -4.31
C PRO A 101 -4.02 8.46 -4.36
N GLY A 102 -3.65 7.48 -5.19
CA GLY A 102 -2.31 6.92 -5.23
C GLY A 102 -2.06 6.04 -6.44
N SER A 103 -0.82 5.58 -6.61
CA SER A 103 -0.46 4.70 -7.72
C SER A 103 -0.85 3.25 -7.40
N LEU A 104 -1.24 2.48 -8.43
CA LEU A 104 -1.56 1.06 -8.30
C LEU A 104 -0.32 0.22 -8.57
N ALA A 105 -0.05 -0.76 -7.72
CA ALA A 105 0.97 -1.80 -7.92
C ALA A 105 0.30 -3.18 -7.92
N GLU A 106 0.52 -3.96 -8.98
CA GLU A 106 -0.09 -5.29 -9.14
C GLU A 106 0.88 -6.41 -8.75
N ASN A 107 2.17 -6.10 -8.67
CA ASN A 107 3.22 -7.04 -8.29
C ASN A 107 4.33 -6.36 -7.45
N THR A 108 5.22 -7.17 -6.88
CA THR A 108 6.31 -6.69 -6.00
C THR A 108 7.28 -5.75 -6.73
N GLY A 109 7.57 -6.00 -8.00
CA GLY A 109 8.45 -5.15 -8.80
C GLY A 109 7.86 -3.75 -9.00
N ASP A 110 6.57 -3.66 -9.34
CA ASP A 110 5.86 -2.38 -9.46
C ASP A 110 5.90 -1.61 -8.15
N LEU A 111 5.65 -2.31 -7.03
CA LEU A 111 5.67 -1.72 -5.69
C LEU A 111 7.05 -1.13 -5.38
N ILE A 112 8.14 -1.88 -5.59
CA ILE A 112 9.51 -1.41 -5.36
C ILE A 112 9.81 -0.18 -6.23
N GLN A 113 9.45 -0.21 -7.51
CA GLN A 113 9.67 0.91 -8.41
C GLN A 113 8.95 2.18 -7.93
N GLN A 114 7.71 2.04 -7.47
CA GLN A 114 6.90 3.15 -6.98
C GLN A 114 7.42 3.71 -5.66
N LEU A 115 7.89 2.85 -4.75
CA LEU A 115 8.51 3.28 -3.49
C LEU A 115 9.77 4.12 -3.72
N LYS A 116 10.61 3.73 -4.70
CA LYS A 116 11.82 4.47 -5.09
C LYS A 116 11.52 5.78 -5.83
N HIS A 117 10.36 5.87 -6.48
CA HIS A 117 9.96 7.03 -7.27
C HIS A 117 8.53 7.47 -6.92
N PRO A 118 8.32 7.92 -5.66
CA PRO A 118 6.98 8.19 -5.16
C PRO A 118 6.33 9.33 -5.91
N LYS A 119 5.04 9.16 -6.24
CA LYS A 119 4.23 10.18 -6.89
C LYS A 119 3.13 10.66 -5.95
N LEU A 120 2.96 11.98 -5.86
CA LEU A 120 1.76 12.56 -5.29
C LEU A 120 0.70 12.62 -6.39
N ILE A 121 -0.32 11.76 -6.27
CA ILE A 121 -1.45 11.75 -7.20
C ILE A 121 -2.57 12.54 -6.56
N GLY A 122 -2.79 13.76 -7.04
CA GLY A 122 -3.89 14.61 -6.60
C GLY A 122 -5.23 14.20 -7.21
N PRO A 123 -6.36 14.74 -6.71
CA PRO A 123 -7.70 14.43 -7.23
C PRO A 123 -7.85 14.71 -8.75
N SER A 124 -7.04 15.61 -9.31
CA SER A 124 -7.18 16.09 -10.69
C SER A 124 -6.73 15.10 -11.77
N SER A 125 -5.93 14.07 -11.44
CA SER A 125 -5.47 13.07 -12.41
C SER A 125 -6.43 11.89 -12.61
N MET A 126 -7.54 11.85 -11.88
CA MET A 126 -8.57 10.79 -12.00
C MET A 126 -9.61 11.07 -13.10
N VAL A 127 -9.64 12.28 -13.68
CA VAL A 127 -10.72 12.72 -14.58
C VAL A 127 -10.34 12.62 -16.07
N SER A 128 -9.11 12.25 -16.42
CA SER A 128 -8.62 12.36 -17.81
C SER A 128 -8.78 11.11 -18.69
N SER A 129 -9.74 10.22 -18.43
CA SER A 129 -10.04 9.07 -19.30
C SER A 129 -11.50 8.97 -19.74
N THR A 130 -12.22 10.11 -19.80
CA THR A 130 -13.46 10.22 -20.58
C THR A 130 -13.43 11.43 -21.50
N SER A 131 -12.63 11.33 -22.58
CA SER A 131 -12.90 12.12 -23.78
C SER A 131 -12.08 11.62 -24.98
N SER A 132 -12.83 11.04 -25.93
CA SER A 132 -12.60 10.90 -27.38
C SER A 132 -11.62 9.86 -27.91
#